data_AF-A0A959PV24-F1
#
_entry.id   AF-A0A959PV24-F1
#
_cell.length_a   1.000
_cell.length_b   1.000
_cell.length_c   1.000
_cell.angle_alpha   90.00
_cell.angle_beta   90.00
_cell.angle_gamma   90.00
#
_symmetry.space_group_name_H-M   'P 1'
#
loop_
_entity.id
_entity.type
_entity.pdbx_description
1 polymer ?
#
loop_
_entity_poly.entity_id
_entity_poly.type
_entity_poly.pdbx_seq_one_letter_code
_entity_poly.pdbx_strand_id
1 'polypeptide(L)'
;MKSFLTVIILFIAVTTWGQSDILMNINLSVLDTIECMNQSTTIAKYWDVYQTENDQWNGDKDTTTCYEVAAGDYSGLIVSNDFDPAKKLFLRYVPDTLPMLEPNTIYGVSAGAFPFRIGQYAEDCEDDNCTGILLQIEVPDSAGIKTKTQDLFYSLVDNFGEFCFATDRLTPVRLNEFILQFQWDGAWSDTISLWAEFRKAEYQGIVDNTVITESMYTGNYYEIEHAGLNSEYKNTLLLLNRDSIHYPSAANIYYEDLQLAENKPSAQEIKINVWGSLLFQSFAQLRGGLIQGSDSIRHKISYYLSDVGNFCLYNPAEIILEDGGNLILDNGAIHFYAKDACVQISRGSKLIIAENSNTVLGNNGKGILAMRNGGEILVKENASLTLDLKLEMHELKGEKKSQNIKAHLSPGAHLSFTKNAVVSNDFSLGQQMKMVVYLNGGSVDLSQLSARERGLIIIAESEAIASQNTWFIYPNPANDLVNIFSSQGATAQELIILNDVGQRLIWKRDDSEINVSTLPAGLYYLAIISENKPTLFKFIKR
;
A
#
# COMPACT_ATOMS: atom_id res chain seq x y z
N MET A 1 -39.03 29.47 -37.67
CA MET A 1 -38.25 28.20 -37.73
C MET A 1 -36.87 28.29 -37.08
N LYS A 2 -36.03 29.31 -37.36
CA LYS A 2 -34.69 29.41 -36.73
C LYS A 2 -34.72 29.50 -35.19
N SER A 3 -35.62 30.27 -34.60
CA SER A 3 -35.72 30.40 -33.13
C SER A 3 -36.21 29.13 -32.41
N PHE A 4 -36.93 28.23 -33.10
CA PHE A 4 -37.41 26.98 -32.51
C PHE A 4 -36.28 25.92 -32.47
N LEU A 5 -35.40 25.94 -33.49
CA LEU A 5 -34.24 25.04 -33.55
C LEU A 5 -33.18 25.42 -32.50
N THR A 6 -32.99 26.71 -32.22
CA THR A 6 -32.04 27.17 -31.18
C THR A 6 -32.49 26.77 -29.78
N VAL A 7 -33.79 26.80 -29.47
CA VAL A 7 -34.32 26.35 -28.17
C VAL A 7 -34.17 24.84 -28.00
N ILE A 8 -34.40 24.05 -29.06
CA ILE A 8 -34.21 22.59 -29.00
C ILE A 8 -32.72 22.23 -28.84
N ILE A 9 -31.81 22.92 -29.53
CA ILE A 9 -30.36 22.68 -29.38
C ILE A 9 -29.88 23.12 -27.99
N LEU A 10 -30.40 24.22 -27.42
CA LEU A 10 -30.08 24.62 -26.06
C LEU A 10 -30.65 23.64 -25.02
N PHE A 11 -31.87 23.10 -25.23
CA PHE A 11 -32.46 22.11 -24.34
C PHE A 11 -31.70 20.78 -24.40
N ILE A 12 -31.30 20.33 -25.60
CA ILE A 12 -30.48 19.13 -25.77
C ILE A 12 -29.10 19.32 -25.13
N ALA A 13 -28.45 20.48 -25.33
CA ALA A 13 -27.14 20.77 -24.76
C ALA A 13 -27.16 20.92 -23.22
N VAL A 14 -28.27 21.37 -22.64
CA VAL A 14 -28.45 21.45 -21.17
C VAL A 14 -28.87 20.11 -20.58
N THR A 15 -29.52 19.22 -21.33
CA THR A 15 -29.81 17.84 -20.86
C THR A 15 -28.64 16.87 -21.02
N THR A 16 -27.67 17.16 -21.89
CA THR A 16 -26.48 16.29 -22.05
C THR A 16 -25.32 16.66 -21.12
N TRP A 17 -25.44 17.75 -20.35
CA TRP A 17 -24.50 18.10 -19.29
C TRP A 17 -25.24 17.99 -17.95
N GLY A 18 -25.03 16.90 -17.20
CA GLY A 18 -25.34 16.88 -15.76
C GLY A 18 -26.37 15.86 -15.26
N GLN A 19 -26.64 14.78 -15.98
CA GLN A 19 -27.05 13.53 -15.31
C GLN A 19 -25.85 12.60 -15.30
N SER A 20 -24.83 12.94 -14.52
CA SER A 20 -23.97 11.91 -13.96
C SER A 20 -24.91 10.91 -13.30
N ASP A 21 -24.85 9.63 -13.69
CA ASP A 21 -25.70 8.59 -13.12
C ASP A 21 -25.40 8.47 -11.61
N ILE A 22 -26.12 9.25 -10.79
CA ILE A 22 -26.12 9.12 -9.34
C ILE A 22 -26.88 7.82 -9.07
N LEU A 23 -26.13 6.72 -9.03
CA LEU A 23 -26.64 5.35 -8.93
C LEU A 23 -27.33 5.07 -7.58
N MET A 24 -27.14 5.94 -6.58
CA MET A 24 -27.70 5.78 -5.24
C MET A 24 -28.16 7.11 -4.67
N ASN A 25 -29.29 7.12 -3.96
CA ASN A 25 -29.74 8.29 -3.22
C ASN A 25 -28.94 8.46 -1.92
N ILE A 26 -27.66 8.75 -2.08
CA ILE A 26 -26.70 9.10 -1.01
C ILE A 26 -26.89 10.55 -0.54
N ASN A 27 -27.93 11.22 -1.05
CA ASN A 27 -28.32 12.55 -0.62
C ASN A 27 -28.63 12.55 0.87
N LEU A 28 -27.75 13.16 1.65
CA LEU A 28 -27.89 13.29 3.09
C LEU A 28 -29.06 14.22 3.46
N SER A 29 -29.49 15.09 2.55
CA SER A 29 -30.55 16.08 2.80
C SER A 29 -31.97 15.50 2.71
N VAL A 30 -32.15 14.19 2.48
CA VAL A 30 -33.46 13.56 2.54
C VAL A 30 -33.79 13.28 4.01
N LEU A 31 -34.71 14.06 4.56
CA LEU A 31 -35.08 14.00 5.97
C LEU A 31 -36.33 13.16 6.20
N ASP A 32 -36.41 12.57 7.39
CA ASP A 32 -37.61 11.95 7.95
C ASP A 32 -37.82 12.44 9.39
N THR A 33 -38.94 12.07 10.02
CA THR A 33 -39.23 12.41 11.41
C THR A 33 -39.61 11.17 12.19
N ILE A 34 -38.88 10.91 13.27
CA ILE A 34 -39.15 9.80 14.18
C ILE A 34 -39.48 10.32 15.57
N GLU A 35 -40.13 9.48 16.38
CA GLU A 35 -40.26 9.72 17.80
C GLU A 35 -39.04 9.13 18.52
N CYS A 36 -38.25 9.98 19.16
CA CYS A 36 -37.13 9.59 20.00
C CYS A 36 -37.23 10.24 21.36
N MET A 37 -37.09 9.45 22.44
CA MET A 37 -37.18 9.94 23.82
C MET A 37 -38.46 10.76 24.11
N ASN A 38 -39.58 10.38 23.50
CA ASN A 38 -40.88 11.08 23.53
C ASN A 38 -40.85 12.50 22.90
N GLN A 39 -39.90 12.75 22.01
CA GLN A 39 -39.81 13.98 21.22
C GLN A 39 -39.75 13.66 19.72
N SER A 40 -40.39 14.50 18.92
CA SER A 40 -40.31 14.42 17.47
C SER A 40 -38.93 14.92 17.02
N THR A 41 -38.11 14.04 16.46
CA THR A 41 -36.74 14.35 16.02
C THR A 41 -36.63 14.20 14.51
N THR A 42 -36.06 15.20 13.84
CA THR A 42 -35.74 15.10 12.42
C THR A 42 -34.45 14.32 12.23
N ILE A 43 -34.50 13.30 11.37
CA ILE A 43 -33.38 12.40 11.07
C ILE A 43 -33.11 12.38 9.56
N ALA A 44 -31.94 11.86 9.16
CA ALA A 44 -31.66 11.59 7.76
C ALA A 44 -32.29 10.24 7.37
N LYS A 45 -33.20 10.26 6.40
CA LYS A 45 -34.03 9.09 6.06
C LYS A 45 -33.22 7.83 5.72
N TYR A 46 -32.12 8.01 4.99
CA TYR A 46 -31.27 6.93 4.50
C TYR A 46 -29.94 6.82 5.25
N TRP A 47 -29.80 7.53 6.36
CA TRP A 47 -28.57 7.60 7.11
C TRP A 47 -28.83 7.53 8.60
N ASP A 48 -28.16 6.57 9.22
CA ASP A 48 -28.15 6.34 10.63
C ASP A 48 -26.94 7.07 11.21
N VAL A 49 -27.20 8.16 11.93
CA VAL A 49 -26.19 9.01 12.57
C VAL A 49 -26.06 8.58 14.03
N TYR A 50 -24.86 8.18 14.47
CA TYR A 50 -24.66 7.67 15.83
C TYR A 50 -23.23 7.82 16.34
N GLN A 51 -23.08 7.67 17.66
CA GLN A 51 -21.81 7.38 18.34
C GLN A 51 -21.92 6.01 19.01
N THR A 52 -20.78 5.41 19.36
CA THR A 52 -20.73 4.12 20.04
C THR A 52 -20.01 4.21 21.38
N GLU A 53 -20.25 3.24 22.26
CA GLU A 53 -19.64 3.19 23.59
C GLU A 53 -18.13 2.99 23.54
N ASN A 54 -17.64 2.25 22.54
CA ASN A 54 -16.23 1.88 22.37
C ASN A 54 -15.52 2.65 21.24
N ASP A 55 -16.18 3.66 20.66
CA ASP A 55 -15.63 4.48 19.57
C ASP A 55 -15.28 3.69 18.29
N GLN A 56 -15.94 2.56 18.07
CA GLN A 56 -15.85 1.75 16.85
C GLN A 56 -17.20 1.77 16.12
N TRP A 57 -17.19 1.81 14.79
CA TRP A 57 -18.41 1.86 13.96
C TRP A 57 -19.36 0.68 14.20
N ASN A 58 -18.83 -0.48 14.58
CA ASN A 58 -19.59 -1.69 14.87
C ASN A 58 -19.84 -1.92 16.37
N GLY A 59 -19.53 -0.93 17.21
CA GLY A 59 -19.77 -0.97 18.64
C GLY A 59 -21.25 -0.84 19.01
N ASP A 60 -21.54 -1.07 20.29
CA ASP A 60 -22.85 -0.78 20.85
C ASP A 60 -23.14 0.72 20.73
N LYS A 61 -24.28 1.06 20.11
CA LYS A 61 -24.68 2.45 19.90
C LYS A 61 -25.04 3.12 21.22
N ASP A 62 -24.66 4.39 21.34
CA ASP A 62 -25.22 5.25 22.36
C ASP A 62 -26.72 5.48 22.06
N THR A 63 -27.57 4.93 22.92
CA THR A 63 -29.04 5.05 22.82
C THR A 63 -29.61 6.16 23.69
N THR A 64 -28.75 6.93 24.37
CA THR A 64 -29.15 8.02 25.28
C THR A 64 -29.31 9.36 24.56
N THR A 65 -28.84 9.47 23.32
CA THR A 65 -28.86 10.69 22.52
C THR A 65 -29.47 10.40 21.15
N CYS A 66 -30.32 11.31 20.68
CA CYS A 66 -30.81 11.33 19.31
C CYS A 66 -30.25 12.55 18.60
N TYR A 67 -29.51 12.30 17.53
CA TYR A 67 -28.85 13.35 16.78
C TYR A 67 -29.85 13.99 15.83
N GLU A 68 -30.36 15.16 16.22
CA GLU A 68 -31.21 15.95 15.33
C GLU A 68 -30.37 16.46 14.16
N VAL A 69 -30.94 16.35 12.96
CA VAL A 69 -30.29 16.79 11.74
C VAL A 69 -31.18 17.71 10.92
N ALA A 70 -30.56 18.58 10.14
CA ALA A 70 -31.23 19.45 9.18
C ALA A 70 -30.59 19.32 7.80
N ALA A 71 -31.33 19.68 6.75
CA ALA A 71 -30.79 19.75 5.41
C ALA A 71 -29.78 20.90 5.33
N GLY A 72 -28.55 20.58 4.92
CA GLY A 72 -27.52 21.56 4.61
C GLY A 72 -27.52 21.96 3.14
N ASP A 73 -26.64 22.89 2.78
CA ASP A 73 -26.35 23.20 1.38
C ASP A 73 -25.70 21.99 0.66
N TYR A 74 -25.79 21.97 -0.67
CA TYR A 74 -25.13 20.96 -1.54
C TYR A 74 -25.46 19.50 -1.19
N SER A 75 -26.72 19.19 -0.84
CA SER A 75 -27.15 17.84 -0.43
C SER A 75 -26.50 17.36 0.87
N GLY A 76 -25.98 18.30 1.68
CA GLY A 76 -25.34 18.01 2.96
C GLY A 76 -26.31 17.83 4.13
N LEU A 77 -25.75 17.42 5.25
CA LEU A 77 -26.41 17.22 6.53
C LEU A 77 -25.85 18.18 7.56
N ILE A 78 -26.71 18.99 8.18
CA ILE A 78 -26.35 19.72 9.39
C ILE A 78 -26.64 18.81 10.58
N VAL A 79 -25.63 18.49 11.37
CA VAL A 79 -25.80 17.73 12.63
C VAL A 79 -25.75 18.70 13.80
N SER A 80 -26.70 18.57 14.72
CA SER A 80 -26.74 19.30 16.00
C SER A 80 -25.50 18.99 16.85
N ASN A 81 -25.12 19.90 17.75
CA ASN A 81 -23.93 19.79 18.61
C ASN A 81 -24.13 18.90 19.85
N ASP A 82 -25.16 18.06 19.87
CA ASP A 82 -25.52 17.21 21.02
C ASP A 82 -24.66 15.93 21.15
N PHE A 83 -23.64 15.76 20.30
CA PHE A 83 -22.71 14.63 20.35
C PHE A 83 -21.45 14.93 21.16
N ASP A 84 -20.81 13.89 21.68
CA ASP A 84 -19.54 14.02 22.41
C ASP A 84 -18.40 14.26 21.41
N PRO A 85 -17.76 15.45 21.37
CA PRO A 85 -16.69 15.74 20.43
C PRO A 85 -15.42 14.92 20.67
N ALA A 86 -15.30 14.26 21.84
CA ALA A 86 -14.20 13.35 22.13
C ALA A 86 -14.40 11.95 21.52
N LYS A 87 -15.57 11.67 20.93
CA LYS A 87 -15.89 10.42 20.24
C LYS A 87 -16.13 10.67 18.76
N LYS A 88 -15.93 9.64 17.95
CA LYS A 88 -16.25 9.61 16.53
C LYS A 88 -17.76 9.71 16.32
N LEU A 89 -18.13 10.46 15.28
CA LEU A 89 -19.48 10.43 14.73
C LEU A 89 -19.49 9.52 13.51
N PHE A 90 -20.43 8.57 13.50
CA PHE A 90 -20.63 7.64 12.39
C PHE A 90 -21.91 7.99 11.63
N LEU A 91 -21.83 7.98 10.31
CA LEU A 91 -22.98 8.07 9.40
C LEU A 91 -23.02 6.77 8.60
N ARG A 92 -23.95 5.89 8.93
CA ARG A 92 -24.14 4.61 8.24
C ARG A 92 -25.28 4.71 7.24
N TYR A 93 -25.00 4.36 6.00
CA TYR A 93 -26.02 4.34 4.96
C TYR A 93 -26.98 3.15 5.19
N VAL A 94 -28.27 3.45 5.33
CA VAL A 94 -29.35 2.50 5.62
C VAL A 94 -30.49 2.64 4.60
N PRO A 95 -30.26 2.26 3.34
CA PRO A 95 -31.28 2.38 2.31
C PRO A 95 -32.42 1.38 2.50
N ASP A 96 -33.59 1.68 1.92
CA ASP A 96 -34.73 0.75 1.86
C ASP A 96 -34.34 -0.58 1.19
N THR A 97 -33.44 -0.52 0.20
CA THR A 97 -32.85 -1.67 -0.49
C THR A 97 -31.38 -1.42 -0.75
N LEU A 98 -30.52 -2.38 -0.36
CA LEU A 98 -29.10 -2.29 -0.65
C LEU A 98 -28.85 -2.25 -2.17
N PRO A 99 -28.02 -1.30 -2.64
CA PRO A 99 -27.81 -1.08 -4.05
C PRO A 99 -26.90 -2.13 -4.67
N MET A 100 -27.27 -2.51 -5.89
CA MET A 100 -26.45 -3.34 -6.75
C MET A 100 -25.44 -2.44 -7.47
N LEU A 101 -24.17 -2.79 -7.36
CA LEU A 101 -23.11 -2.11 -8.10
C LEU A 101 -22.95 -2.79 -9.46
N GLU A 102 -22.69 -1.98 -10.49
CA GLU A 102 -22.34 -2.47 -11.81
C GLU A 102 -20.98 -3.19 -11.73
N PRO A 103 -20.82 -4.37 -12.35
CA PRO A 103 -19.52 -5.00 -12.47
C PRO A 103 -18.58 -4.17 -13.36
N ASN A 104 -17.28 -4.39 -13.28
CA ASN A 104 -16.27 -3.72 -14.13
C ASN A 104 -16.37 -2.19 -14.12
N THR A 105 -16.72 -1.63 -12.98
CA THR A 105 -16.98 -0.21 -12.86
C THR A 105 -16.11 0.37 -11.76
N ILE A 106 -15.54 1.54 -12.05
CA ILE A 106 -14.86 2.34 -11.04
C ILE A 106 -15.88 3.28 -10.43
N TYR A 107 -15.90 3.33 -9.11
CA TYR A 107 -16.76 4.18 -8.31
C TYR A 107 -15.90 5.18 -7.56
N GLY A 108 -16.23 6.46 -7.73
CA GLY A 108 -15.69 7.57 -6.96
C GLY A 108 -16.56 7.81 -5.73
N VAL A 109 -15.94 7.91 -4.56
CA VAL A 109 -16.58 8.30 -3.32
C VAL A 109 -15.88 9.53 -2.79
N SER A 110 -16.63 10.56 -2.47
CA SER A 110 -16.12 11.71 -1.76
C SER A 110 -17.00 12.08 -0.58
N ALA A 111 -16.38 12.62 0.47
CA ALA A 111 -17.12 13.15 1.60
C ALA A 111 -16.25 14.16 2.36
N GLY A 112 -16.89 14.96 3.21
CA GLY A 112 -16.19 15.93 4.04
C GLY A 112 -17.12 16.66 5.01
N ALA A 113 -16.54 17.57 5.77
CA ALA A 113 -17.22 18.33 6.83
C ALA A 113 -16.88 19.84 6.77
N PHE A 114 -17.84 20.68 7.14
CA PHE A 114 -17.73 22.14 7.17
C PHE A 114 -18.27 22.70 8.50
N PRO A 115 -17.65 23.75 9.09
CA PRO A 115 -16.45 24.44 8.63
C PRO A 115 -15.17 23.57 8.76
N PHE A 116 -14.21 23.82 7.86
CA PHE A 116 -13.08 22.95 7.48
C PHE A 116 -11.99 22.68 8.54
N ARG A 117 -12.33 22.18 9.71
CA ARG A 117 -11.34 21.69 10.69
C ARG A 117 -11.64 20.24 11.04
N ILE A 118 -11.39 19.35 10.09
CA ILE A 118 -11.26 17.92 10.43
C ILE A 118 -9.91 17.81 11.14
N GLY A 119 -9.98 17.62 12.45
CA GLY A 119 -8.85 17.85 13.33
C GLY A 119 -7.89 16.68 13.48
N GLN A 120 -8.36 15.47 13.17
CA GLN A 120 -7.55 14.27 13.25
C GLN A 120 -7.80 13.42 12.00
N TYR A 121 -6.77 13.35 11.17
CA TYR A 121 -6.71 12.45 10.03
C TYR A 121 -6.16 11.10 10.50
N ALA A 122 -6.29 10.06 9.67
CA ALA A 122 -5.93 8.70 10.05
C ALA A 122 -4.50 8.57 10.64
N GLU A 123 -3.57 9.41 10.20
CA GLU A 123 -2.16 9.41 10.64
C GLU A 123 -1.97 9.85 12.12
N ASP A 124 -2.93 10.57 12.69
CA ASP A 124 -2.83 11.13 14.05
C ASP A 124 -3.48 10.26 15.14
N CYS A 125 -4.01 9.09 14.76
CA CYS A 125 -4.94 8.34 15.59
C CYS A 125 -4.41 6.98 16.01
N GLU A 126 -4.60 6.60 17.27
CA GLU A 126 -4.07 5.33 17.80
C GLU A 126 -4.64 4.09 17.09
N ASP A 127 -5.88 4.17 16.58
CA ASP A 127 -6.55 3.09 15.85
C ASP A 127 -6.56 3.29 14.32
N ASP A 128 -5.84 4.29 13.81
CA ASP A 128 -5.75 4.62 12.38
C ASP A 128 -7.07 4.94 11.68
N ASN A 129 -8.14 5.20 12.44
CA ASN A 129 -9.52 5.17 11.93
C ASN A 129 -10.36 6.33 12.50
N CYS A 130 -9.82 7.55 12.49
CA CYS A 130 -10.47 8.75 12.99
C CYS A 130 -11.53 9.30 12.03
N THR A 131 -11.07 9.80 10.89
CA THR A 131 -11.92 10.35 9.85
C THR A 131 -11.68 9.58 8.57
N GLY A 132 -12.73 9.04 7.98
CA GLY A 132 -12.62 8.12 6.84
C GLY A 132 -13.95 7.62 6.31
N ILE A 133 -13.84 6.70 5.37
CA ILE A 133 -14.93 5.98 4.75
C ILE A 133 -14.64 4.49 4.89
N LEU A 134 -15.57 3.76 5.50
CA LEU A 134 -15.58 2.31 5.49
C LEU A 134 -16.58 1.83 4.46
N LEU A 135 -16.11 0.99 3.56
CA LEU A 135 -16.90 0.42 2.47
C LEU A 135 -16.82 -1.10 2.54
N GLN A 136 -17.97 -1.78 2.60
CA GLN A 136 -18.02 -3.22 2.38
C GLN A 136 -18.80 -3.53 1.13
N ILE A 137 -18.20 -4.34 0.26
CA ILE A 137 -18.85 -4.88 -0.93
C ILE A 137 -18.93 -6.39 -0.82
N GLU A 138 -20.08 -6.95 -1.16
CA GLU A 138 -20.23 -8.39 -1.35
C GLU A 138 -19.87 -8.73 -2.79
N VAL A 139 -18.90 -9.64 -2.95
CA VAL A 139 -18.49 -10.19 -4.23
C VAL A 139 -18.59 -11.71 -4.19
N PRO A 140 -19.01 -12.36 -5.28
CA PRO A 140 -19.07 -13.81 -5.32
C PRO A 140 -17.65 -14.39 -5.45
N ASP A 141 -17.39 -15.51 -4.80
CA ASP A 141 -16.13 -16.25 -4.85
C ASP A 141 -16.37 -17.77 -5.00
N SER A 142 -15.29 -18.56 -5.03
CA SER A 142 -15.40 -20.01 -5.18
C SER A 142 -16.09 -20.71 -4.00
N ALA A 143 -16.20 -20.06 -2.84
CA ALA A 143 -16.83 -20.57 -1.62
C ALA A 143 -18.25 -20.03 -1.40
N GLY A 144 -18.71 -19.06 -2.20
CA GLY A 144 -20.04 -18.46 -2.11
C GLY A 144 -20.01 -16.95 -2.31
N ILE A 145 -20.50 -16.19 -1.33
CA ILE A 145 -20.40 -14.74 -1.28
C ILE A 145 -19.35 -14.39 -0.23
N LYS A 146 -18.36 -13.58 -0.62
CA LYS A 146 -17.35 -13.03 0.26
C LYS A 146 -17.57 -11.53 0.42
N THR A 147 -17.58 -11.08 1.66
CA THR A 147 -17.56 -9.65 1.98
C THR A 147 -16.12 -9.16 1.89
N LYS A 148 -15.88 -8.16 1.03
CA LYS A 148 -14.63 -7.42 0.97
C LYS A 148 -14.83 -6.09 1.69
N THR A 149 -14.03 -5.86 2.72
CA THR A 149 -13.98 -4.58 3.45
C THR A 149 -12.85 -3.74 2.88
N GLN A 150 -13.11 -2.45 2.65
CA GLN A 150 -12.16 -1.46 2.20
C GLN A 150 -12.24 -0.27 3.15
N ASP A 151 -11.10 0.08 3.75
CA ASP A 151 -10.98 1.20 4.67
C ASP A 151 -10.28 2.34 3.93
N LEU A 152 -11.06 3.34 3.51
CA LEU A 152 -10.63 4.48 2.71
C LEU A 152 -10.45 5.68 3.63
N PHE A 153 -9.26 6.29 3.68
CA PHE A 153 -8.94 7.35 4.65
C PHE A 153 -8.58 8.66 3.99
N TYR A 154 -9.06 9.76 4.56
CA TYR A 154 -8.76 11.10 4.07
C TYR A 154 -7.27 11.39 4.19
N SER A 155 -6.65 11.79 3.08
CA SER A 155 -5.31 12.38 3.07
C SER A 155 -5.40 13.85 3.47
N LEU A 156 -4.41 14.32 4.24
CA LEU A 156 -4.28 15.64 4.85
C LEU A 156 -4.34 16.84 3.88
N VAL A 157 -4.14 16.60 2.58
CA VAL A 157 -3.82 17.68 1.63
C VAL A 157 -5.06 18.44 1.17
N ASP A 158 -6.22 17.79 1.14
CA ASP A 158 -7.44 18.36 0.64
C ASP A 158 -8.60 17.96 1.57
N ASN A 159 -9.33 18.94 2.10
CA ASN A 159 -10.46 18.75 3.04
C ASN A 159 -11.66 17.94 2.47
N PHE A 160 -11.43 17.28 1.35
CA PHE A 160 -12.28 16.36 0.62
C PHE A 160 -11.39 15.17 0.23
N GLY A 161 -11.81 13.97 0.60
CA GLY A 161 -11.16 12.76 0.09
C GLY A 161 -11.94 12.28 -1.09
N GLU A 162 -11.31 12.15 -2.24
CA GLU A 162 -11.87 11.41 -3.37
C GLU A 162 -11.18 10.05 -3.44
N PHE A 163 -11.97 9.00 -3.30
CA PHE A 163 -11.51 7.62 -3.35
C PHE A 163 -12.13 6.93 -4.54
N CYS A 164 -11.34 6.13 -5.24
CA CYS A 164 -11.84 5.35 -6.37
C CYS A 164 -11.66 3.87 -6.09
N PHE A 165 -12.72 3.08 -6.09
CA PHE A 165 -12.58 1.62 -6.03
C PHE A 165 -13.18 0.96 -7.27
N ALA A 166 -12.64 -0.19 -7.64
CA ALA A 166 -13.13 -0.98 -8.76
C ALA A 166 -14.01 -2.13 -8.27
N THR A 167 -15.13 -2.37 -8.97
CA THR A 167 -15.88 -3.61 -8.84
C THR A 167 -15.29 -4.69 -9.74
N ASP A 168 -15.32 -5.93 -9.26
CA ASP A 168 -14.95 -7.09 -10.07
C ASP A 168 -16.02 -7.38 -11.14
N ARG A 169 -15.67 -8.17 -12.17
CA ARG A 169 -16.59 -8.53 -13.26
C ARG A 169 -17.78 -9.38 -12.82
N LEU A 170 -17.58 -10.19 -11.78
CA LEU A 170 -18.54 -11.23 -11.43
C LEU A 170 -19.73 -10.63 -10.69
N THR A 171 -20.92 -10.94 -11.18
CA THR A 171 -22.17 -10.50 -10.58
C THR A 171 -22.77 -11.59 -9.70
N PRO A 172 -23.55 -11.21 -8.67
CA PRO A 172 -23.88 -9.84 -8.26
C PRO A 172 -22.75 -9.16 -7.47
N VAL A 173 -22.50 -7.87 -7.70
CA VAL A 173 -21.72 -7.03 -6.77
C VAL A 173 -22.70 -6.17 -5.99
N ARG A 174 -22.66 -6.23 -4.66
CA ARG A 174 -23.59 -5.48 -3.81
C ARG A 174 -22.84 -4.62 -2.82
N LEU A 175 -23.32 -3.39 -2.62
CA LEU A 175 -22.90 -2.59 -1.48
C LEU A 175 -23.52 -3.18 -0.21
N ASN A 176 -22.68 -3.64 0.71
CA ASN A 176 -23.12 -4.20 1.98
C ASN A 176 -23.13 -3.14 3.09
N GLU A 177 -22.06 -2.35 3.16
CA GLU A 177 -21.84 -1.36 4.22
C GLU A 177 -21.22 -0.10 3.62
N PHE A 178 -21.71 1.06 4.04
CA PHE A 178 -21.12 2.35 3.68
C PHE A 178 -21.22 3.28 4.88
N ILE A 179 -20.07 3.54 5.51
CA ILE A 179 -19.99 4.32 6.74
C ILE A 179 -19.02 5.46 6.53
N LEU A 180 -19.46 6.66 6.83
CA LEU A 180 -18.58 7.82 7.02
C LEU A 180 -18.30 7.92 8.51
N GLN A 181 -17.05 8.15 8.88
CA GLN A 181 -16.66 8.39 10.26
C GLN A 181 -15.90 9.71 10.32
N PHE A 182 -16.12 10.46 11.39
CA PHE A 182 -15.50 11.76 11.59
C PHE A 182 -15.03 11.90 13.04
N GLN A 183 -13.81 12.42 13.22
CA GLN A 183 -13.22 12.78 14.50
C GLN A 183 -12.54 14.15 14.39
N TRP A 184 -12.55 14.91 15.49
CA TRP A 184 -12.21 16.32 15.47
C TRP A 184 -11.30 16.73 16.63
N ASP A 185 -10.55 17.83 16.43
CA ASP A 185 -9.55 18.35 17.37
C ASP A 185 -10.03 19.62 18.09
N GLY A 186 -11.14 19.53 18.81
CA GLY A 186 -11.53 20.56 19.78
C GLY A 186 -12.93 21.12 19.63
N ALA A 187 -13.14 22.30 20.22
CA ALA A 187 -14.45 22.91 20.33
C ALA A 187 -14.83 23.71 19.07
N TRP A 188 -16.07 23.53 18.62
CA TRP A 188 -16.66 24.13 17.42
C TRP A 188 -17.90 24.96 17.73
N SER A 189 -18.28 25.77 16.74
CA SER A 189 -19.58 26.42 16.68
C SER A 189 -20.71 25.40 16.52
N ASP A 190 -21.93 25.80 16.92
CA ASP A 190 -23.11 24.96 17.19
C ASP A 190 -23.59 24.00 16.08
N THR A 191 -23.03 24.03 14.86
CA THR A 191 -23.49 23.21 13.73
C THR A 191 -22.34 22.78 12.82
N ILE A 192 -22.37 21.53 12.35
CA ILE A 192 -21.45 20.97 11.33
C ILE A 192 -22.25 20.53 10.12
N SER A 193 -21.82 20.95 8.93
CA SER A 193 -22.36 20.46 7.66
C SER A 193 -21.49 19.35 7.10
N LEU A 194 -22.07 18.17 6.93
CA LEU A 194 -21.44 16.98 6.35
C LEU A 194 -21.94 16.82 4.93
N TRP A 195 -21.09 16.37 4.01
CA TRP A 195 -21.51 16.04 2.65
C TRP A 195 -20.87 14.74 2.23
N ALA A 196 -21.54 14.03 1.33
CA ALA A 196 -21.06 12.81 0.72
C ALA A 196 -21.58 12.69 -0.71
N GLU A 197 -20.72 12.21 -1.59
CA GLU A 197 -21.02 11.92 -2.97
C GLU A 197 -20.50 10.52 -3.29
N PHE A 198 -21.31 9.78 -4.03
CA PHE A 198 -20.91 8.50 -4.59
C PHE A 198 -21.34 8.50 -6.04
N ARG A 199 -20.36 8.41 -6.93
CA ARG A 199 -20.56 8.50 -8.36
C ARG A 199 -19.88 7.34 -9.06
N LYS A 200 -20.47 6.89 -10.16
CA LYS A 200 -19.72 6.13 -11.16
C LYS A 200 -18.66 7.06 -11.73
N ALA A 201 -17.40 6.64 -11.70
CA ALA A 201 -16.35 7.43 -12.34
C ALA A 201 -16.60 7.40 -13.86
N GLU A 202 -16.72 8.58 -14.47
CA GLU A 202 -16.87 8.72 -15.93
C GLU A 202 -15.60 8.25 -16.67
N TYR A 203 -14.49 8.11 -15.95
CA TYR A 203 -13.18 7.72 -16.46
C TYR A 203 -13.04 6.19 -16.53
N GLN A 204 -13.52 5.58 -17.62
CA GLN A 204 -13.33 4.15 -17.87
C GLN A 204 -12.34 3.94 -19.02
N GLY A 205 -11.05 3.89 -18.68
CA GLY A 205 -10.08 3.26 -19.55
C GLY A 205 -10.03 1.76 -19.24
N ILE A 206 -10.63 0.91 -20.06
CA ILE A 206 -10.37 -0.54 -20.01
C ILE A 206 -9.11 -0.81 -20.83
N VAL A 207 -8.06 -1.40 -20.24
CA VAL A 207 -6.95 -1.92 -21.05
C VAL A 207 -7.45 -3.15 -21.77
N ASP A 208 -7.48 -3.09 -23.09
CA ASP A 208 -7.77 -4.25 -23.93
C ASP A 208 -6.82 -4.21 -25.14
N ASN A 209 -5.98 -5.23 -25.28
CA ASN A 209 -5.13 -5.45 -26.45
C ASN A 209 -4.21 -4.26 -26.77
N THR A 210 -3.50 -3.74 -25.76
CA THR A 210 -2.52 -2.66 -26.01
C THR A 210 -1.33 -3.18 -26.81
N VAL A 211 -1.17 -2.64 -28.02
CA VAL A 211 -0.03 -2.89 -28.90
C VAL A 211 0.94 -1.71 -28.84
N ILE A 212 2.15 -1.96 -28.37
CA ILE A 212 3.24 -0.99 -28.27
C ILE A 212 3.98 -0.93 -29.60
N THR A 213 4.07 0.26 -30.17
CA THR A 213 4.62 0.48 -31.52
C THR A 213 6.09 0.92 -31.46
N GLU A 214 6.83 0.77 -32.57
CA GLU A 214 8.24 1.21 -32.64
C GLU A 214 8.44 2.72 -32.40
N SER A 215 7.41 3.56 -32.58
CA SER A 215 7.51 4.97 -32.22
C SER A 215 7.66 5.23 -30.72
N MET A 216 7.37 4.23 -29.88
CA MET A 216 7.54 4.27 -28.43
C MET A 216 8.94 3.80 -27.99
N TYR A 217 9.80 3.37 -28.92
CA TYR A 217 11.15 2.89 -28.59
C TYR A 217 12.12 4.07 -28.39
N THR A 218 12.74 4.14 -27.22
CA THR A 218 13.68 5.21 -26.82
C THR A 218 15.12 4.97 -27.31
N GLY A 219 15.38 3.83 -27.94
CA GLY A 219 16.73 3.35 -28.22
C GLY A 219 17.22 2.27 -27.25
N ASN A 220 16.67 2.22 -26.04
CA ASN A 220 17.03 1.24 -24.99
C ASN A 220 15.83 0.42 -24.49
N TYR A 221 14.66 1.04 -24.39
CA TYR A 221 13.42 0.43 -23.91
C TYR A 221 12.22 1.05 -24.62
N TYR A 222 11.07 0.38 -24.57
CA TYR A 222 9.81 0.98 -25.00
C TYR A 222 9.20 1.76 -23.85
N GLU A 223 8.69 2.95 -24.11
CA GLU A 223 8.11 3.83 -23.10
C GLU A 223 6.68 4.16 -23.47
N ILE A 224 5.77 3.89 -22.54
CA ILE A 224 4.35 4.19 -22.70
C ILE A 224 3.85 4.96 -21.49
N GLU A 225 3.17 6.07 -21.72
CA GLU A 225 2.40 6.73 -20.68
C GLU A 225 1.22 5.84 -20.32
N HIS A 226 0.83 5.77 -19.04
CA HIS A 226 -0.37 5.01 -18.66
C HIS A 226 -1.63 5.48 -19.42
N ALA A 227 -1.72 6.76 -19.78
CA ALA A 227 -2.76 7.30 -20.66
C ALA A 227 -2.71 6.71 -22.07
N GLY A 228 -1.55 6.27 -22.55
CA GLY A 228 -1.38 5.54 -23.80
C GLY A 228 -1.91 4.11 -23.77
N LEU A 229 -2.24 3.56 -22.58
CA LEU A 229 -2.88 2.24 -22.44
C LEU A 229 -4.37 2.27 -22.83
N ASN A 230 -5.02 3.44 -22.86
CA ASN A 230 -6.36 3.61 -23.42
C ASN A 230 -6.53 5.03 -24.00
N SER A 231 -6.71 5.09 -25.31
CA SER A 231 -6.45 6.24 -26.19
C SER A 231 -7.28 7.52 -26.01
N GLU A 232 -8.09 7.69 -24.95
CA GLU A 232 -9.07 8.80 -24.94
C GLU A 232 -8.94 9.89 -23.87
N TYR A 233 -8.30 9.71 -22.71
CA TYR A 233 -8.24 10.81 -21.72
C TYR A 233 -6.95 10.86 -20.87
N LYS A 234 -6.63 12.06 -20.37
CA LYS A 234 -5.31 12.43 -19.79
C LYS A 234 -5.15 12.25 -18.27
N ASN A 235 -6.16 11.79 -17.52
CA ASN A 235 -6.11 11.67 -16.05
C ASN A 235 -6.73 10.35 -15.54
N THR A 236 -6.50 9.26 -16.27
CA THR A 236 -7.44 8.13 -16.30
C THR A 236 -7.17 7.10 -15.21
N LEU A 237 -8.20 6.88 -14.40
CA LEU A 237 -8.38 5.65 -13.61
C LEU A 237 -8.46 4.49 -14.60
N LEU A 238 -7.36 3.76 -14.75
CA LEU A 238 -7.29 2.64 -15.70
C LEU A 238 -7.72 1.36 -14.97
N LEU A 239 -8.75 0.68 -15.49
CA LEU A 239 -9.23 -0.58 -14.98
C LEU A 239 -8.66 -1.73 -15.81
N LEU A 240 -7.89 -2.60 -15.18
CA LEU A 240 -7.53 -3.86 -15.81
C LEU A 240 -8.69 -4.86 -15.71
N ASN A 241 -9.47 -4.96 -16.79
CA ASN A 241 -10.67 -5.79 -16.84
C ASN A 241 -10.32 -7.26 -17.10
N ARG A 242 -10.88 -8.13 -16.28
CA ARG A 242 -10.74 -9.58 -16.41
C ARG A 242 -11.73 -10.17 -17.42
N ASP A 243 -11.27 -10.76 -18.52
CA ASP A 243 -12.10 -11.63 -19.39
C ASP A 243 -12.06 -13.11 -18.98
N SER A 244 -12.39 -13.37 -17.71
CA SER A 244 -12.44 -14.73 -17.14
C SER A 244 -13.77 -15.02 -16.47
N ILE A 245 -14.26 -16.25 -16.66
CA ILE A 245 -15.49 -16.74 -16.04
C ILE A 245 -15.30 -17.30 -14.63
N HIS A 246 -14.07 -17.59 -14.19
CA HIS A 246 -13.88 -18.16 -12.84
C HIS A 246 -13.54 -17.09 -11.81
N TYR A 247 -13.63 -17.42 -10.52
CA TYR A 247 -13.41 -16.46 -9.43
C TYR A 247 -11.97 -15.96 -9.34
N PRO A 248 -11.75 -14.66 -9.01
CA PRO A 248 -10.43 -14.13 -8.73
C PRO A 248 -9.79 -14.90 -7.57
N SER A 249 -8.61 -15.46 -7.80
CA SER A 249 -7.85 -16.16 -6.78
C SER A 249 -6.39 -16.30 -7.19
N ALA A 250 -5.53 -16.69 -6.26
CA ALA A 250 -4.12 -16.98 -6.56
C ALA A 250 -3.95 -18.11 -7.60
N ALA A 251 -4.95 -18.98 -7.76
CA ALA A 251 -4.97 -20.03 -8.78
C ALA A 251 -5.49 -19.54 -10.15
N ASN A 252 -6.01 -18.31 -10.22
CA ASN A 252 -6.74 -17.79 -11.37
C ASN A 252 -6.54 -16.28 -11.55
N ILE A 253 -5.27 -15.92 -11.71
CA ILE A 253 -4.82 -14.56 -12.00
C ILE A 253 -5.14 -14.25 -13.48
N TYR A 254 -5.74 -13.09 -13.74
CA TYR A 254 -5.88 -12.54 -15.08
C TYR A 254 -4.63 -11.76 -15.45
N TYR A 255 -4.13 -12.00 -16.65
CA TYR A 255 -2.99 -11.29 -17.19
C TYR A 255 -3.39 -10.58 -18.47
N GLU A 256 -3.12 -9.29 -18.53
CA GLU A 256 -3.15 -8.52 -19.76
C GLU A 256 -1.72 -8.44 -20.30
N ASP A 257 -1.53 -8.95 -21.52
CA ASP A 257 -0.22 -9.02 -22.15
C ASP A 257 0.03 -7.74 -22.98
N LEU A 258 1.05 -6.97 -22.61
CA LEU A 258 1.51 -5.85 -23.42
C LEU A 258 2.35 -6.37 -24.60
N GLN A 259 1.78 -6.34 -25.80
CA GLN A 259 2.41 -6.86 -27.01
C GLN A 259 3.20 -5.77 -27.73
N LEU A 260 4.37 -6.11 -28.27
CA LEU A 260 5.07 -5.23 -29.21
C LEU A 260 4.53 -5.48 -30.62
N ALA A 261 4.24 -4.41 -31.37
CA ALA A 261 3.80 -4.48 -32.77
C ALA A 261 4.83 -5.24 -33.62
N GLU A 262 6.11 -4.95 -33.41
CA GLU A 262 7.24 -5.68 -33.97
C GLU A 262 7.89 -6.49 -32.86
N ASN A 263 7.37 -7.71 -32.65
CA ASN A 263 7.88 -8.61 -31.62
C ASN A 263 9.30 -9.08 -31.97
N LYS A 264 10.20 -9.03 -30.98
CA LYS A 264 11.64 -9.33 -31.13
C LYS A 264 11.99 -10.67 -30.48
N PRO A 265 13.01 -11.40 -30.97
CA PRO A 265 13.41 -12.70 -30.40
C PRO A 265 14.20 -12.57 -29.08
N SER A 266 14.38 -11.35 -28.57
CA SER A 266 14.99 -11.06 -27.28
C SER A 266 14.04 -10.23 -26.42
N ALA A 267 14.04 -10.51 -25.12
CA ALA A 267 13.24 -9.75 -24.16
C ALA A 267 13.62 -8.28 -24.21
N GLN A 268 12.61 -7.44 -24.28
CA GLN A 268 12.70 -5.98 -24.29
C GLN A 268 12.12 -5.47 -22.97
N GLU A 269 12.58 -4.31 -22.52
CA GLU A 269 11.95 -3.60 -21.41
C GLU A 269 10.84 -2.70 -21.94
N ILE A 270 9.69 -2.76 -21.27
CA ILE A 270 8.53 -1.89 -21.45
C ILE A 270 8.41 -1.10 -20.15
N LYS A 271 8.71 0.20 -20.22
CA LYS A 271 8.54 1.13 -19.11
C LYS A 271 7.18 1.82 -19.22
N ILE A 272 6.38 1.71 -18.17
CA ILE A 272 5.07 2.35 -18.03
C ILE A 272 5.23 3.57 -17.13
N ASN A 273 5.07 4.76 -17.70
CA ASN A 273 5.07 6.02 -16.96
C ASN A 273 3.68 6.30 -16.39
N VAL A 274 3.57 6.25 -15.07
CA VAL A 274 2.34 6.49 -14.33
C VAL A 274 2.37 7.92 -13.81
N TRP A 275 1.47 8.76 -14.32
CA TRP A 275 1.31 10.18 -13.94
C TRP A 275 -0.09 10.48 -13.36
N GLY A 276 -0.82 9.41 -13.04
CA GLY A 276 -2.18 9.43 -12.50
C GLY A 276 -2.41 8.20 -11.63
N SER A 277 -3.65 7.74 -11.52
CA SER A 277 -4.01 6.57 -10.72
C SER A 277 -4.26 5.32 -11.58
N LEU A 278 -3.47 4.26 -11.37
CA LEU A 278 -3.73 2.94 -11.97
C LEU A 278 -4.42 2.03 -10.93
N LEU A 279 -5.55 1.42 -11.31
CA LEU A 279 -6.34 0.55 -10.45
C LEU A 279 -6.40 -0.87 -11.01
N PHE A 280 -6.26 -1.84 -10.12
CA PHE A 280 -6.35 -3.25 -10.47
C PHE A 280 -7.63 -3.85 -9.89
N GLN A 281 -8.35 -4.63 -10.71
CA GLN A 281 -9.32 -5.59 -10.18
C GLN A 281 -8.61 -6.66 -9.37
N SER A 282 -9.36 -7.38 -8.55
CA SER A 282 -8.81 -8.50 -7.78
C SER A 282 -8.10 -9.48 -8.70
N PHE A 283 -6.83 -9.78 -8.43
CA PHE A 283 -6.02 -10.72 -9.20
C PHE A 283 -5.91 -10.40 -10.72
N ALA A 284 -5.89 -9.12 -11.10
CA ALA A 284 -5.57 -8.67 -12.45
C ALA A 284 -4.17 -8.06 -12.50
N GLN A 285 -3.34 -8.43 -13.50
CA GLN A 285 -1.96 -7.97 -13.63
C GLN A 285 -1.58 -7.65 -15.07
N LEU A 286 -0.75 -6.62 -15.27
CA LEU A 286 -0.06 -6.41 -16.54
C LEU A 286 1.20 -7.27 -16.56
N ARG A 287 1.48 -7.91 -17.70
CA ARG A 287 2.79 -8.55 -17.96
C ARG A 287 3.21 -8.33 -19.41
N GLY A 288 4.49 -8.50 -19.70
CA GLY A 288 4.97 -8.42 -21.08
C GLY A 288 4.43 -9.57 -21.91
N GLY A 289 4.13 -9.29 -23.18
CA GLY A 289 3.87 -10.33 -24.18
C GLY A 289 5.04 -11.30 -24.32
N LEU A 290 4.77 -12.48 -24.89
CA LEU A 290 5.82 -13.45 -25.22
C LEU A 290 6.75 -12.87 -26.29
N ILE A 291 8.05 -13.13 -26.17
CA ILE A 291 9.02 -12.74 -27.20
C ILE A 291 8.84 -13.61 -28.45
N GLN A 292 9.32 -13.13 -29.60
CA GLN A 292 9.21 -13.88 -30.85
C GLN A 292 9.91 -15.24 -30.75
N GLY A 293 9.16 -16.31 -31.02
CA GLY A 293 9.68 -17.68 -31.03
C GLY A 293 9.84 -18.33 -29.65
N SER A 294 9.33 -17.72 -28.57
CA SER A 294 9.27 -18.33 -27.25
C SER A 294 7.83 -18.55 -26.78
N ASP A 295 7.63 -19.60 -26.00
CA ASP A 295 6.37 -19.93 -25.30
C ASP A 295 6.40 -19.58 -23.80
N SER A 296 7.55 -19.12 -23.31
CA SER A 296 7.84 -19.00 -21.88
C SER A 296 8.57 -17.71 -21.50
N ILE A 297 9.34 -17.12 -22.40
CA ILE A 297 10.08 -15.88 -22.15
C ILE A 297 9.22 -14.69 -22.58
N ARG A 298 9.13 -13.69 -21.70
CA ARG A 298 8.33 -12.48 -21.89
C ARG A 298 9.19 -11.24 -21.95
N HIS A 299 8.65 -10.18 -22.54
CA HIS A 299 9.14 -8.82 -22.32
C HIS A 299 9.01 -8.45 -20.84
N LYS A 300 9.86 -7.52 -20.37
CA LYS A 300 9.92 -7.09 -18.98
C LYS A 300 9.07 -5.83 -18.80
N ILE A 301 8.28 -5.75 -17.74
CA ILE A 301 7.54 -4.53 -17.40
C ILE A 301 8.21 -3.83 -16.24
N SER A 302 8.48 -2.55 -16.41
CA SER A 302 8.88 -1.64 -15.35
C SER A 302 7.84 -0.54 -15.19
N TYR A 303 7.47 -0.20 -13.95
CA TYR A 303 6.62 0.94 -13.63
C TYR A 303 7.50 2.10 -13.17
N TYR A 304 7.21 3.30 -13.68
CA TYR A 304 7.85 4.54 -13.26
C TYR A 304 6.77 5.49 -12.75
N LEU A 305 6.82 5.81 -11.45
CA LEU A 305 5.88 6.72 -10.80
C LEU A 305 6.61 8.02 -10.49
N SER A 306 6.26 9.09 -11.18
CA SER A 306 6.74 10.43 -10.85
C SER A 306 5.97 10.99 -9.64
N ASP A 307 6.31 12.21 -9.21
CA ASP A 307 5.66 12.99 -8.16
C ASP A 307 4.12 13.07 -8.21
N VAL A 308 3.52 12.98 -9.39
CA VAL A 308 2.06 12.98 -9.59
C VAL A 308 1.47 11.58 -9.81
N GLY A 309 2.31 10.56 -9.93
CA GLY A 309 1.92 9.18 -10.19
C GLY A 309 1.63 8.41 -8.92
N ASN A 310 0.43 7.81 -8.85
CA ASN A 310 -0.01 7.06 -7.67
C ASN A 310 -0.55 5.67 -8.05
N PHE A 311 -0.26 4.67 -7.22
CA PHE A 311 -1.00 3.41 -7.23
C PHE A 311 -2.03 3.38 -6.12
N CYS A 312 -3.23 2.92 -6.47
CA CYS A 312 -4.31 2.74 -5.52
C CYS A 312 -4.61 1.24 -5.39
N LEU A 313 -4.15 0.67 -4.29
CA LEU A 313 -4.10 -0.77 -4.07
C LEU A 313 -5.13 -1.20 -3.01
N TYR A 314 -6.12 -1.99 -3.42
CA TYR A 314 -7.29 -2.39 -2.62
C TYR A 314 -7.42 -3.90 -2.41
N ASN A 315 -6.61 -4.69 -3.12
CA ASN A 315 -6.75 -6.13 -3.21
C ASN A 315 -5.45 -6.86 -2.87
N PRO A 316 -5.53 -8.11 -2.40
CA PRO A 316 -4.33 -8.93 -2.26
C PRO A 316 -3.64 -9.15 -3.61
N ALA A 317 -2.32 -8.88 -3.62
CA ALA A 317 -1.36 -9.13 -4.71
C ALA A 317 -1.70 -8.46 -6.06
N GLU A 318 -1.70 -7.13 -6.07
CA GLU A 318 -2.05 -6.33 -7.25
C GLU A 318 -0.87 -6.07 -8.18
N ILE A 319 0.33 -5.87 -7.64
CA ILE A 319 1.52 -5.63 -8.45
C ILE A 319 2.53 -6.74 -8.18
N ILE A 320 2.80 -7.56 -9.19
CA ILE A 320 3.84 -8.58 -9.12
C ILE A 320 4.89 -8.27 -10.19
N LEU A 321 6.13 -8.04 -9.73
CA LEU A 321 7.27 -7.84 -10.59
C LEU A 321 8.21 -9.04 -10.51
N GLU A 322 8.43 -9.67 -11.65
CA GLU A 322 9.34 -10.79 -11.85
C GLU A 322 10.16 -10.63 -13.14
N ASP A 323 11.17 -11.48 -13.31
CA ASP A 323 12.00 -11.58 -14.51
C ASP A 323 12.72 -10.29 -14.94
N GLY A 324 13.01 -9.41 -13.97
CA GLY A 324 13.80 -8.20 -14.19
C GLY A 324 13.00 -6.93 -14.43
N GLY A 325 11.67 -6.96 -14.24
CA GLY A 325 10.85 -5.76 -14.19
C GLY A 325 11.11 -4.92 -12.94
N ASN A 326 10.99 -3.60 -13.01
CA ASN A 326 11.31 -2.72 -11.88
C ASN A 326 10.14 -1.82 -11.48
N LEU A 327 10.00 -1.54 -10.19
CA LEU A 327 9.14 -0.48 -9.68
C LEU A 327 10.03 0.69 -9.31
N ILE A 328 9.89 1.81 -10.00
CA ILE A 328 10.70 3.01 -9.81
C ILE A 328 9.81 4.10 -9.24
N LEU A 329 10.13 4.57 -8.04
CA LEU A 329 9.43 5.66 -7.34
C LEU A 329 10.32 6.90 -7.37
N ASP A 330 9.88 7.90 -8.12
CA ASP A 330 10.50 9.23 -8.25
C ASP A 330 9.57 10.27 -7.63
N ASN A 331 9.47 10.24 -6.29
CA ASN A 331 8.48 10.95 -5.47
C ASN A 331 7.02 10.52 -5.65
N GLY A 332 6.72 9.54 -6.50
CA GLY A 332 5.39 8.94 -6.59
C GLY A 332 5.03 8.11 -5.35
N ALA A 333 3.73 7.94 -5.10
CA ALA A 333 3.22 7.22 -3.95
C ALA A 333 2.50 5.91 -4.31
N ILE A 334 2.47 4.98 -3.35
CA ILE A 334 1.63 3.78 -3.42
C ILE A 334 0.72 3.82 -2.21
N HIS A 335 -0.58 4.00 -2.45
CA HIS A 335 -1.61 4.03 -1.44
C HIS A 335 -2.17 2.63 -1.25
N PHE A 336 -1.90 2.04 -0.08
CA PHE A 336 -2.47 0.77 0.34
C PHE A 336 -3.75 1.03 1.14
N TYR A 337 -4.89 0.72 0.53
CA TYR A 337 -6.21 0.91 1.15
C TYR A 337 -6.71 -0.35 1.89
N ALA A 338 -5.96 -1.44 1.82
CA ALA A 338 -6.21 -2.65 2.59
C ALA A 338 -4.93 -3.17 3.24
N LYS A 339 -5.04 -3.82 4.41
CA LYS A 339 -3.90 -4.41 5.11
C LYS A 339 -3.24 -5.55 4.32
N ASP A 340 -3.99 -6.22 3.46
CA ASP A 340 -3.52 -7.29 2.58
C ASP A 340 -3.19 -6.84 1.16
N ALA A 341 -3.39 -5.54 0.83
CA ALA A 341 -2.96 -4.98 -0.45
C ALA A 341 -1.45 -5.15 -0.62
N CYS A 342 -0.98 -5.64 -1.77
CA CYS A 342 0.37 -6.16 -1.86
C CYS A 342 1.09 -5.79 -3.16
N VAL A 343 2.32 -5.29 -3.00
CA VAL A 343 3.32 -5.16 -4.04
C VAL A 343 4.37 -6.25 -3.82
N GLN A 344 4.62 -7.07 -4.84
CA GLN A 344 5.60 -8.14 -4.79
C GLN A 344 6.78 -7.85 -5.71
N ILE A 345 8.00 -7.88 -5.16
CA ILE A 345 9.26 -7.77 -5.90
C ILE A 345 9.98 -9.12 -5.85
N SER A 346 10.24 -9.71 -7.02
CA SER A 346 10.76 -11.07 -7.15
C SER A 346 12.07 -11.13 -7.95
N ARG A 347 12.46 -12.34 -8.33
CA ARG A 347 13.74 -12.67 -8.97
C ARG A 347 14.12 -11.71 -10.10
N GLY A 348 15.25 -11.03 -9.91
CA GLY A 348 15.82 -10.10 -10.89
C GLY A 348 15.18 -8.71 -10.89
N SER A 349 14.03 -8.56 -10.24
CA SER A 349 13.24 -7.34 -10.16
C SER A 349 13.65 -6.47 -8.99
N LYS A 350 13.41 -5.17 -9.09
CA LYS A 350 13.83 -4.19 -8.08
C LYS A 350 12.75 -3.20 -7.72
N LEU A 351 12.66 -2.85 -6.44
CA LEU A 351 12.08 -1.58 -5.99
C LEU A 351 13.19 -0.55 -5.97
N ILE A 352 13.03 0.53 -6.73
CA ILE A 352 14.04 1.58 -6.91
C ILE A 352 13.44 2.90 -6.44
N ILE A 353 14.06 3.54 -5.46
CA ILE A 353 13.76 4.91 -5.07
C ILE A 353 14.75 5.82 -5.79
N ALA A 354 14.24 6.72 -6.63
CA ALA A 354 15.06 7.57 -7.49
C ALA A 354 15.88 8.58 -6.69
N GLU A 355 16.89 9.18 -7.31
CA GLU A 355 17.80 10.13 -6.66
C GLU A 355 17.03 11.33 -6.09
N ASN A 356 17.41 11.78 -4.89
CA ASN A 356 16.76 12.90 -4.18
C ASN A 356 15.26 12.73 -3.91
N SER A 357 14.71 11.52 -4.08
CA SER A 357 13.30 11.26 -3.79
C SER A 357 13.08 10.98 -2.31
N ASN A 358 11.92 11.39 -1.78
CA ASN A 358 11.50 11.03 -0.43
C ASN A 358 10.19 10.26 -0.51
N THR A 359 10.25 8.96 -0.22
CA THR A 359 9.12 8.06 -0.38
C THR A 359 8.75 7.42 0.94
N VAL A 360 7.47 7.56 1.33
CA VAL A 360 6.85 6.73 2.36
C VAL A 360 6.05 5.64 1.65
N LEU A 361 6.34 4.39 1.96
CA LEU A 361 5.63 3.25 1.40
C LEU A 361 4.76 2.61 2.48
N GLY A 362 3.44 2.65 2.27
CA GLY A 362 2.48 2.29 3.31
C GLY A 362 1.87 3.52 3.98
N ASN A 363 0.86 3.26 4.80
CA ASN A 363 0.26 4.25 5.69
C ASN A 363 -0.31 3.50 6.89
N ASN A 364 0.24 3.75 8.07
CA ASN A 364 -0.14 3.12 9.33
C ASN A 364 -0.12 1.59 9.29
N GLY A 365 0.99 1.03 8.82
CA GLY A 365 1.16 -0.42 8.73
C GLY A 365 0.27 -1.11 7.67
N LYS A 366 -0.52 -0.35 6.90
CA LYS A 366 -1.33 -0.91 5.80
C LYS A 366 -0.45 -1.28 4.62
N GLY A 367 -0.82 -2.40 4.00
CA GLY A 367 -0.15 -2.92 2.83
C GLY A 367 0.95 -3.91 3.15
N ILE A 368 1.36 -4.60 2.10
CA ILE A 368 2.42 -5.61 2.15
C ILE A 368 3.41 -5.29 1.03
N LEU A 369 4.68 -5.11 1.40
CA LEU A 369 5.79 -5.22 0.47
C LEU A 369 6.31 -6.66 0.57
N ALA A 370 5.91 -7.50 -0.38
CA ALA A 370 6.33 -8.88 -0.47
C ALA A 370 7.67 -8.97 -1.22
N MET A 371 8.74 -9.27 -0.50
CA MET A 371 10.05 -9.47 -1.10
C MET A 371 10.30 -10.97 -1.25
N ARG A 372 10.41 -11.41 -2.51
CA ARG A 372 10.73 -12.80 -2.84
C ARG A 372 12.21 -12.98 -3.10
N ASN A 373 12.62 -14.24 -3.13
CA ASN A 373 13.99 -14.63 -3.47
C ASN A 373 14.46 -13.98 -4.79
N GLY A 374 15.59 -13.26 -4.71
CA GLY A 374 16.21 -12.55 -5.83
C GLY A 374 15.61 -11.18 -6.14
N GLY A 375 14.64 -10.70 -5.35
CA GLY A 375 14.18 -9.32 -5.38
C GLY A 375 15.10 -8.41 -4.58
N GLU A 376 15.24 -7.15 -5.04
CA GLU A 376 16.12 -6.16 -4.41
C GLU A 376 15.42 -4.83 -4.15
N ILE A 377 15.88 -4.10 -3.14
CA ILE A 377 15.56 -2.69 -2.89
C ILE A 377 16.79 -1.86 -3.21
N LEU A 378 16.65 -0.82 -4.02
CA LEU A 378 17.71 0.15 -4.32
C LEU A 378 17.25 1.54 -3.93
N VAL A 379 17.92 2.15 -2.94
CA VAL A 379 17.67 3.55 -2.56
C VAL A 379 18.83 4.40 -3.10
N LYS A 380 18.54 5.24 -4.09
CA LYS A 380 19.55 6.01 -4.83
C LYS A 380 20.09 7.20 -4.03
N GLU A 381 21.04 7.92 -4.62
CA GLU A 381 21.79 8.97 -3.94
C GLU A 381 20.86 10.03 -3.35
N ASN A 382 21.10 10.39 -2.08
CA ASN A 382 20.29 11.34 -1.31
C ASN A 382 18.79 11.05 -1.23
N ALA A 383 18.36 9.82 -1.55
CA ALA A 383 16.97 9.43 -1.50
C ALA A 383 16.61 8.83 -0.12
N SER A 384 15.34 8.92 0.28
CA SER A 384 14.83 8.30 1.49
C SER A 384 13.67 7.35 1.20
N LEU A 385 13.70 6.18 1.83
CA LEU A 385 12.62 5.21 1.88
C LEU A 385 12.20 5.02 3.32
N THR A 386 10.97 5.42 3.65
CA THR A 386 10.34 5.09 4.92
C THR A 386 9.32 3.98 4.69
N LEU A 387 9.48 2.85 5.37
CA LEU A 387 8.50 1.77 5.34
C LEU A 387 7.51 1.94 6.49
N ASP A 388 6.22 2.03 6.13
CA ASP A 388 5.08 2.14 7.04
C ASP A 388 4.02 1.07 6.72
N LEU A 389 4.50 -0.16 6.55
CA LEU A 389 3.72 -1.31 6.11
C LEU A 389 4.33 -2.62 6.62
N LYS A 390 3.73 -3.75 6.24
CA LYS A 390 4.31 -5.08 6.47
C LYS A 390 5.29 -5.47 5.37
N LEU A 391 6.59 -5.51 5.69
CA LEU A 391 7.62 -6.13 4.84
C LEU A 391 7.61 -7.65 5.08
N GLU A 392 7.16 -8.42 4.08
CA GLU A 392 7.05 -9.89 4.17
C GLU A 392 8.08 -10.59 3.27
N MET A 393 8.94 -11.41 3.86
CA MET A 393 10.03 -12.12 3.20
C MET A 393 9.74 -13.61 3.06
N HIS A 394 9.72 -14.11 1.82
CA HIS A 394 9.46 -15.53 1.59
C HIS A 394 9.92 -16.03 0.23
N GLU A 395 10.23 -17.32 0.12
CA GLU A 395 10.72 -17.91 -1.11
C GLU A 395 9.62 -18.10 -2.16
N LEU A 396 10.02 -18.31 -3.41
CA LEU A 396 9.09 -18.75 -4.45
C LEU A 396 8.65 -20.19 -4.21
N LYS A 397 7.44 -20.53 -4.66
CA LYS A 397 6.91 -21.89 -4.54
C LYS A 397 7.86 -22.88 -5.23
N GLY A 398 8.29 -23.90 -4.49
CA GLY A 398 9.18 -24.95 -4.98
C GLY A 398 10.67 -24.74 -4.69
N GLU A 399 11.05 -23.57 -4.15
CA GLU A 399 12.40 -23.36 -3.62
C GLU A 399 12.68 -24.33 -2.45
N LYS A 400 13.95 -24.74 -2.34
CA LYS A 400 14.39 -25.70 -1.32
C LYS A 400 15.35 -25.10 -0.30
N LYS A 401 15.77 -23.86 -0.52
CA LYS A 401 16.73 -23.13 0.32
C LYS A 401 16.25 -21.72 0.50
N SER A 402 16.37 -21.23 1.73
CA SER A 402 16.18 -19.82 2.00
C SER A 402 17.30 -18.99 1.37
N GLN A 403 16.94 -17.81 0.89
CA GLN A 403 17.87 -16.85 0.30
C GLN A 403 17.51 -15.46 0.79
N ASN A 404 18.50 -14.74 1.29
CA ASN A 404 18.28 -13.39 1.80
C ASN A 404 17.89 -12.43 0.69
N ILE A 405 17.03 -11.48 1.01
CA ILE A 405 16.74 -10.32 0.15
C ILE A 405 17.82 -9.27 0.36
N LYS A 406 18.03 -8.41 -0.65
CA LYS A 406 19.07 -7.37 -0.59
C LYS A 406 18.44 -5.99 -0.66
N ALA A 407 18.96 -5.07 0.15
CA ALA A 407 18.72 -3.65 0.03
C ALA A 407 20.06 -2.95 -0.16
N HIS A 408 20.17 -2.04 -1.12
CA HIS A 408 21.38 -1.26 -1.37
C HIS A 408 21.06 0.21 -1.19
N LEU A 409 21.79 0.85 -0.29
CA LEU A 409 21.71 2.28 -0.05
C LEU A 409 22.90 2.92 -0.75
N SER A 410 22.65 3.94 -1.58
CA SER A 410 23.68 4.76 -2.19
C SER A 410 24.21 5.81 -1.19
N PRO A 411 25.27 6.57 -1.52
CA PRO A 411 25.72 7.68 -0.69
C PRO A 411 24.58 8.65 -0.33
N GLY A 412 24.47 9.02 0.95
CA GLY A 412 23.42 9.91 1.43
C GLY A 412 22.00 9.30 1.46
N ALA A 413 21.82 8.06 0.98
CA ALA A 413 20.53 7.39 1.01
C ALA A 413 20.13 7.01 2.44
N HIS A 414 18.82 6.97 2.70
CA HIS A 414 18.27 6.62 4.00
C HIS A 414 17.15 5.58 3.88
N LEU A 415 17.18 4.56 4.73
CA LEU A 415 16.09 3.59 4.90
C LEU A 415 15.61 3.63 6.36
N SER A 416 14.32 3.85 6.58
CA SER A 416 13.73 3.89 7.91
C SER A 416 12.45 3.06 7.99
N PHE A 417 12.04 2.78 9.22
CA PHE A 417 10.81 2.07 9.55
C PHE A 417 10.02 2.91 10.57
N THR A 418 8.71 3.02 10.39
CA THR A 418 7.82 3.67 11.36
C THR A 418 7.50 2.74 12.54
N LYS A 419 6.77 3.25 13.53
CA LYS A 419 6.23 2.46 14.66
C LYS A 419 5.20 1.40 14.22
N ASN A 420 4.57 1.58 13.05
CA ASN A 420 3.53 0.68 12.54
C ASN A 420 4.09 -0.34 11.53
N ALA A 421 5.37 -0.19 11.14
CA ALA A 421 6.03 -1.10 10.23
C ALA A 421 6.26 -2.46 10.89
N VAL A 422 6.04 -3.53 10.13
CA VAL A 422 6.27 -4.91 10.58
C VAL A 422 7.22 -5.60 9.62
N VAL A 423 8.24 -6.30 10.16
CA VAL A 423 9.16 -7.11 9.35
C VAL A 423 8.94 -8.58 9.68
N SER A 424 8.57 -9.37 8.68
CA SER A 424 8.21 -10.78 8.86
C SER A 424 8.93 -11.67 7.86
N ASN A 425 9.28 -12.87 8.32
CA ASN A 425 9.70 -13.99 7.48
C ASN A 425 8.90 -15.25 7.81
N ASP A 426 7.66 -15.09 8.31
CA ASP A 426 6.82 -16.19 8.80
C ASP A 426 6.53 -17.21 7.69
N PHE A 427 6.52 -16.78 6.42
CA PHE A 427 6.36 -17.67 5.26
C PHE A 427 7.67 -18.20 4.69
N SER A 428 8.83 -17.82 5.25
CA SER A 428 10.12 -18.33 4.81
C SER A 428 10.36 -19.78 5.26
N LEU A 429 11.04 -20.56 4.43
CA LEU A 429 11.50 -21.91 4.75
C LEU A 429 12.32 -21.93 6.05
N GLY A 430 11.69 -22.47 7.11
CA GLY A 430 12.29 -22.51 8.45
C GLY A 430 12.49 -21.13 9.09
N GLN A 431 11.80 -20.08 8.61
CA GLN A 431 11.95 -18.71 9.07
C GLN A 431 13.41 -18.23 9.02
N GLN A 432 14.11 -18.58 7.94
CA GLN A 432 15.54 -18.31 7.79
C GLN A 432 15.84 -17.08 6.93
N MET A 433 14.90 -16.62 6.11
CA MET A 433 15.12 -15.47 5.23
C MET A 433 15.34 -14.21 6.06
N LYS A 434 16.37 -13.45 5.69
CA LYS A 434 16.70 -12.15 6.26
C LYS A 434 16.87 -11.10 5.17
N MET A 435 16.78 -9.83 5.55
CA MET A 435 17.15 -8.71 4.69
C MET A 435 18.59 -8.31 4.96
N VAL A 436 19.42 -8.26 3.91
CA VAL A 436 20.78 -7.70 3.99
C VAL A 436 20.77 -6.28 3.43
N VAL A 437 21.02 -5.29 4.29
CA VAL A 437 21.13 -3.88 3.93
C VAL A 437 22.60 -3.52 3.75
N TYR A 438 22.99 -3.23 2.51
CA TYR A 438 24.30 -2.73 2.15
C TYR A 438 24.31 -1.21 2.20
N LEU A 439 25.08 -0.63 3.13
CA LEU A 439 25.07 0.80 3.37
C LEU A 439 25.67 1.60 2.22
N ASN A 440 26.80 1.19 1.62
CA ASN A 440 27.51 1.91 0.54
C ASN A 440 27.52 3.46 0.66
N GLY A 441 27.61 4.00 1.88
CA GLY A 441 27.59 5.45 2.17
C GLY A 441 26.23 6.05 2.56
N GLY A 442 25.17 5.24 2.58
CA GLY A 442 23.86 5.55 3.14
C GLY A 442 23.71 5.12 4.61
N SER A 443 22.49 5.19 5.13
CA SER A 443 22.16 4.94 6.54
C SER A 443 20.83 4.23 6.70
N VAL A 444 20.67 3.49 7.80
CA VAL A 444 19.43 2.78 8.14
C VAL A 444 19.00 3.10 9.57
N ASP A 445 17.73 3.40 9.77
CA ASP A 445 17.10 3.55 11.09
C ASP A 445 16.17 2.37 11.41
N LEU A 446 16.54 1.59 12.42
CA LEU A 446 15.78 0.44 12.91
C LEU A 446 15.17 0.67 14.30
N SER A 447 15.16 1.92 14.78
CA SER A 447 14.80 2.28 16.15
C SER A 447 13.35 1.91 16.50
N GLN A 448 12.45 1.99 15.52
CA GLN A 448 11.02 1.71 15.69
C GLN A 448 10.68 0.22 15.63
N LEU A 449 11.59 -0.63 15.16
CA LEU A 449 11.35 -2.07 15.07
C LEU A 449 11.54 -2.77 16.42
N SER A 450 10.78 -3.83 16.67
CA SER A 450 10.99 -4.72 17.81
C SER A 450 12.33 -5.46 17.72
N ALA A 451 12.78 -6.04 18.85
CA ALA A 451 14.01 -6.84 18.86
C ALA A 451 13.96 -8.04 17.91
N ARG A 452 12.79 -8.69 17.78
CA ARG A 452 12.58 -9.82 16.86
C ARG A 452 12.78 -9.36 15.41
N GLU A 453 12.14 -8.26 15.03
CA GLU A 453 12.18 -7.70 13.68
C GLU A 453 13.59 -7.21 13.31
N ARG A 454 14.28 -6.55 14.23
CA ARG A 454 15.70 -6.18 14.04
C ARG A 454 16.59 -7.39 13.78
N GLY A 455 16.31 -8.54 14.40
CA GLY A 455 17.04 -9.79 14.17
C GLY A 455 16.90 -10.37 12.75
N LEU A 456 15.91 -9.89 11.99
CA LEU A 456 15.67 -10.23 10.58
C LEU A 456 16.44 -9.33 9.61
N ILE A 457 17.11 -8.29 10.11
CA ILE A 457 17.86 -7.32 9.29
C ILE A 457 19.36 -7.44 9.60
N ILE A 458 20.13 -7.54 8.54
CA ILE A 458 21.59 -7.65 8.55
C ILE A 458 22.14 -6.37 7.94
N ILE A 459 22.98 -5.66 8.67
CA ILE A 459 23.65 -4.46 8.15
C ILE A 459 25.06 -4.85 7.68
N ALA A 460 25.41 -4.47 6.47
CA ALA A 460 26.72 -4.68 5.88
C ALA A 460 27.24 -3.38 5.23
N GLU A 461 28.53 -3.12 5.31
CA GLU A 461 29.14 -1.90 4.74
C GLU A 461 29.09 -1.90 3.20
N SER A 462 29.41 -3.03 2.58
CA SER A 462 29.28 -3.20 1.13
C SER A 462 29.17 -4.68 0.74
N GLU A 463 28.62 -4.92 -0.46
CA GLU A 463 28.46 -6.27 -0.99
C GLU A 463 29.80 -6.95 -1.30
N ALA A 464 30.79 -6.18 -1.77
CA ALA A 464 32.14 -6.68 -2.01
C ALA A 464 32.77 -7.30 -0.75
N ILE A 465 32.55 -6.67 0.41
CA ILE A 465 33.03 -7.16 1.71
C ILE A 465 32.20 -8.37 2.18
N ALA A 466 30.88 -8.32 2.00
CA ALA A 466 29.99 -9.41 2.42
C ALA A 466 30.19 -10.71 1.61
N SER A 467 30.54 -10.61 0.32
CA SER A 467 30.78 -11.78 -0.53
C SER A 467 31.98 -12.63 -0.07
N GLN A 468 32.88 -12.07 0.77
CA GLN A 468 34.00 -12.80 1.36
C GLN A 468 33.74 -13.29 2.79
N ASN A 469 32.78 -12.68 3.50
CA ASN A 469 32.49 -12.99 4.90
C ASN A 469 31.10 -13.60 5.05
N THR A 470 31.04 -14.89 5.38
CA THR A 470 29.79 -15.62 5.61
C THR A 470 29.20 -15.40 7.01
N TRP A 471 29.84 -14.57 7.82
CA TRP A 471 29.52 -14.30 9.21
C TRP A 471 29.10 -12.85 9.41
N PHE A 472 28.21 -12.62 10.38
CA PHE A 472 27.69 -11.30 10.71
C PHE A 472 27.53 -11.17 12.22
N ILE A 473 27.68 -9.94 12.73
CA ILE A 473 27.59 -9.63 14.16
C ILE A 473 26.63 -8.45 14.40
N TYR A 474 25.79 -8.52 15.43
CA TYR A 474 24.86 -7.45 15.79
C TYR A 474 24.42 -7.50 17.27
N PRO A 475 24.04 -6.37 17.90
CA PRO A 475 24.19 -5.01 17.42
C PRO A 475 25.66 -4.56 17.40
N ASN A 476 25.98 -3.55 16.59
CA ASN A 476 27.26 -2.83 16.63
C ASN A 476 26.99 -1.34 16.33
N PRO A 477 27.12 -0.43 17.31
CA PRO A 477 27.66 -0.64 18.66
C PRO A 477 26.81 -1.56 19.56
N ALA A 478 27.46 -2.28 20.47
CA ALA A 478 26.84 -3.20 21.42
C ALA A 478 26.82 -2.64 22.85
N ASN A 479 25.78 -2.97 23.61
CA ASN A 479 25.70 -2.69 25.05
C ASN A 479 26.01 -3.94 25.86
N ASP A 480 25.19 -4.98 25.77
CA ASP A 480 25.30 -6.13 26.68
C ASP A 480 25.63 -7.44 25.98
N LEU A 481 25.11 -7.62 24.77
CA LEU A 481 25.25 -8.84 23.98
C LEU A 481 25.68 -8.50 22.56
N VAL A 482 26.53 -9.35 21.99
CA VAL A 482 26.78 -9.42 20.55
C VAL A 482 26.28 -10.77 20.09
N ASN A 483 25.35 -10.78 19.14
CA ASN A 483 24.83 -11.95 18.47
C ASN A 483 25.66 -12.23 17.22
N ILE A 484 25.87 -13.51 16.93
CA ILE A 484 26.64 -14.02 15.81
C ILE A 484 25.74 -14.92 14.99
N PHE A 485 25.74 -14.75 13.67
CA PHE A 485 25.08 -15.68 12.78
C PHE A 485 25.82 -15.79 11.45
N SER A 486 25.60 -16.91 10.76
CA SER A 486 26.12 -17.15 9.41
C SER A 486 25.00 -17.11 8.38
N SER A 487 25.24 -16.46 7.24
CA SER A 487 24.31 -16.52 6.09
C SER A 487 24.23 -17.90 5.45
N GLN A 488 25.19 -18.79 5.74
CA GLN A 488 25.22 -20.16 5.22
C GLN A 488 24.75 -21.20 6.26
N GLY A 489 24.26 -20.76 7.43
CA GLY A 489 23.84 -21.66 8.50
C GLY A 489 24.98 -22.39 9.19
N ALA A 490 26.24 -21.95 8.99
CA ALA A 490 27.37 -22.48 9.73
C ALA A 490 27.27 -22.15 11.22
N THR A 491 27.80 -23.03 12.07
CA THR A 491 27.90 -22.83 13.52
C THR A 491 29.33 -22.45 13.91
N ALA A 492 29.46 -21.43 14.78
CA ALA A 492 30.76 -20.99 15.24
C ALA A 492 31.34 -22.04 16.19
N GLN A 493 32.54 -22.52 15.90
CA GLN A 493 33.26 -23.44 16.79
C GLN A 493 33.78 -22.67 17.99
N GLU A 494 34.36 -21.48 17.76
CA GLU A 494 34.84 -20.61 18.84
C GLU A 494 34.52 -19.15 18.55
N LEU A 495 34.21 -18.41 19.62
CA LEU A 495 34.05 -16.97 19.63
C LEU A 495 35.07 -16.36 20.58
N ILE A 496 35.84 -15.39 20.10
CA ILE A 496 36.94 -14.80 20.85
C ILE A 496 36.83 -13.28 20.79
N ILE A 497 36.65 -12.62 21.93
CA ILE A 497 36.74 -11.16 22.02
C ILE A 497 38.18 -10.77 22.34
N LEU A 498 38.72 -9.87 21.53
CA LEU A 498 40.03 -9.27 21.67
C LEU A 498 39.89 -7.75 21.87
N ASN A 499 40.80 -7.15 22.63
CA ASN A 499 40.98 -5.69 22.65
C ASN A 499 41.84 -5.21 21.45
N ASP A 500 42.13 -3.92 21.43
CA ASP A 500 42.95 -3.23 20.42
C ASP A 500 44.42 -3.68 20.38
N VAL A 501 44.95 -4.21 21.47
CA VAL A 501 46.29 -4.84 21.51
C VAL A 501 46.29 -6.33 21.20
N GLY A 502 45.13 -6.91 20.84
CA GLY A 502 45.00 -8.33 20.49
C GLY A 502 44.96 -9.28 21.69
N GLN A 503 44.83 -8.77 22.91
CA GLN A 503 44.67 -9.60 24.11
C GLN A 503 43.25 -10.18 24.16
N ARG A 504 43.17 -11.49 24.39
CA ARG A 504 41.91 -12.21 24.58
C ARG A 504 41.25 -11.83 25.91
N LEU A 505 40.02 -11.36 25.83
CA LEU A 505 39.20 -10.95 26.97
C LEU A 505 38.10 -11.97 27.29
N ILE A 506 37.38 -12.42 26.26
CA ILE A 506 36.28 -13.39 26.39
C ILE A 506 36.48 -14.51 25.39
N TRP A 507 36.17 -15.74 25.79
CA TRP A 507 36.21 -16.91 24.94
C TRP A 507 35.00 -17.80 25.20
N LYS A 508 34.34 -18.22 24.13
CA LYS A 508 33.19 -19.13 24.12
C LYS A 508 33.36 -20.17 23.02
N ARG A 509 32.74 -21.32 23.20
CA ARG A 509 32.72 -22.44 22.24
C ARG A 509 31.28 -22.83 21.96
N ASP A 510 30.99 -23.14 20.69
CA ASP A 510 29.68 -23.59 20.21
C ASP A 510 28.52 -22.65 20.62
N ASP A 511 28.79 -21.34 20.59
CA ASP A 511 27.87 -20.29 21.06
C ASP A 511 27.49 -19.38 19.88
N SER A 512 26.27 -18.85 19.87
CA SER A 512 25.78 -17.88 18.86
C SER A 512 25.65 -16.47 19.42
N GLU A 513 26.00 -16.28 20.68
CA GLU A 513 26.00 -14.99 21.36
C GLU A 513 27.19 -14.87 22.30
N ILE A 514 27.59 -13.63 22.59
CA ILE A 514 28.64 -13.35 23.56
C ILE A 514 28.25 -12.13 24.40
N ASN A 515 28.20 -12.33 25.71
CA ASN A 515 27.92 -11.27 26.66
C ASN A 515 29.16 -10.37 26.81
N VAL A 516 28.98 -9.10 26.48
CA VAL A 516 30.00 -8.04 26.52
C VAL A 516 29.68 -6.98 27.56
N SER A 517 28.66 -7.15 28.42
CA SER A 517 28.22 -6.13 29.38
C SER A 517 29.29 -5.75 30.40
N THR A 518 30.21 -6.66 30.69
CA THR A 518 31.34 -6.45 31.61
C THR A 518 32.53 -5.72 30.98
N LEU A 519 32.53 -5.56 29.65
CA LEU A 519 33.60 -4.85 28.96
C LEU A 519 33.42 -3.33 29.12
N PRO A 520 34.50 -2.57 29.39
CA PRO A 520 34.46 -1.12 29.32
C PRO A 520 34.05 -0.63 27.92
N ALA A 521 33.46 0.56 27.85
CA ALA A 521 33.22 1.26 26.59
C ALA A 521 34.53 1.36 25.79
N GLY A 522 34.49 1.01 24.51
CA GLY A 522 35.70 0.95 23.70
C GLY A 522 35.57 0.14 22.42
N LEU A 523 36.70 -0.02 21.74
CA LEU A 523 36.79 -0.77 20.49
C LEU A 523 37.30 -2.19 20.74
N TYR A 524 36.62 -3.16 20.14
CA TYR A 524 36.93 -4.58 20.29
C TYR A 524 36.89 -5.31 18.95
N TYR A 525 37.48 -6.50 18.95
CA TYR A 525 37.46 -7.42 17.82
C TYR A 525 36.85 -8.75 18.24
N LEU A 526 35.90 -9.25 17.47
CA LEU A 526 35.32 -10.58 17.63
C LEU A 526 35.89 -11.49 16.54
N ALA A 527 36.70 -12.47 16.94
CA ALA A 527 37.12 -13.56 16.07
C ALA A 527 36.12 -14.71 16.15
N ILE A 528 35.60 -15.12 15.00
CA ILE A 528 34.73 -16.27 14.83
C ILE A 528 35.55 -17.37 14.17
N ILE A 529 35.73 -18.49 14.85
CA ILE A 529 36.43 -19.65 14.30
C ILE A 529 35.38 -20.62 13.78
N SER A 530 35.44 -20.92 12.50
CA SER A 530 34.61 -21.95 11.86
C SER A 530 35.47 -22.76 10.90
N GLU A 531 35.37 -24.08 10.94
CA GLU A 531 36.19 -24.99 10.12
C GLU A 531 37.69 -24.68 10.22
N ASN A 532 38.18 -24.35 11.43
CA ASN A 532 39.55 -23.91 11.71
C ASN A 532 40.00 -22.63 10.96
N LYS A 533 39.07 -21.84 10.41
CA LYS A 533 39.35 -20.55 9.78
C LYS A 533 38.81 -19.41 10.65
N PRO A 534 39.68 -18.47 11.08
CA PRO A 534 39.24 -17.27 11.77
C PRO A 534 38.65 -16.25 10.81
N THR A 535 37.50 -15.68 11.16
CA THR A 535 36.97 -14.45 10.57
C THR A 535 36.91 -13.38 11.66
N LEU A 536 37.45 -12.19 11.39
CA LEU A 536 37.57 -11.12 12.39
C LEU A 536 36.54 -10.01 12.12
N PHE A 537 35.81 -9.62 13.14
CA PHE A 537 34.86 -8.51 13.11
C PHE A 537 35.29 -7.43 14.09
N LYS A 538 35.10 -6.17 13.71
CA LYS A 538 35.32 -5.01 14.58
C LYS A 538 33.99 -4.53 15.14
N PHE A 539 33.89 -4.30 16.44
CA PHE A 539 32.70 -3.72 17.06
C PHE A 539 33.03 -2.71 18.17
N ILE A 540 32.07 -1.83 18.45
CA ILE A 540 32.17 -0.80 19.49
C ILE A 540 31.28 -1.20 20.66
N LYS A 541 31.83 -1.25 21.88
CA LYS A 541 31.08 -1.33 23.13
C LYS A 541 30.78 0.09 23.62
N ARG A 542 29.53 0.37 23.95
CA ARG A 542 29.14 1.65 24.58
C ARG A 542 29.25 1.65 26.09
#